data_AF-G4D5X2-F1
#
_entry.id   AF-G4D5X2-F1
#
_cell.length_a   1.000
_cell.length_b   1.000
_cell.length_c   1.000
_cell.angle_alpha   90.00
_cell.angle_beta   90.00
_cell.angle_gamma   90.00
#
_symmetry.space_group_name_H-M   'P 1'
#
loop_
_entity.id
_entity.type
_entity.pdbx_description
1 polymer ?
#
loop_
_entity_poly.entity_id
_entity_poly.type
_entity_poly.pdbx_seq_one_letter_code
_entity_poly.pdbx_strand_id
1 'polypeptide(L)'
;MIYKYTALDGDKRLINQIEAASLSECEEKLLSMGLRIIKVEPVSKLNLDDLFSKKFKNEDLYIMFYQLHILINSKLNVPDAVLTLSNSYEKQKAKHLKNVYKNILGGFTLAESLGNENVCPQFAENMIKIGEESSSLSLILEELSNYYFEKEIFKKKIYSAFTYPI
;
A
#
# COMPACT_ATOMS: atom_id res chain seq x y z
N MET A 1 21.02 -8.25 -10.62
CA MET A 1 20.40 -8.30 -9.28
C MET A 1 21.27 -7.49 -8.31
N ILE A 2 20.66 -6.86 -7.32
CA ILE A 2 21.41 -6.13 -6.29
C ILE A 2 21.74 -7.12 -5.18
N TYR A 3 23.02 -7.24 -4.85
CA TYR A 3 23.50 -8.06 -3.74
C TYR A 3 24.03 -7.14 -2.65
N LYS A 4 23.61 -7.38 -1.41
CA LYS A 4 24.20 -6.71 -0.25
C LYS A 4 25.35 -7.59 0.22
N TYR A 5 26.55 -7.03 0.25
CA TYR A 5 27.73 -7.75 0.69
C TYR A 5 28.31 -7.07 1.94
N THR A 6 28.79 -7.91 2.85
CA THR A 6 29.69 -7.49 3.92
C THR A 6 31.06 -8.03 3.58
N ALA A 7 32.01 -7.13 3.33
CA ALA A 7 33.39 -7.51 3.07
C ALA A 7 34.35 -6.74 3.97
N LEU A 8 35.54 -7.30 4.14
CA LEU A 8 36.59 -6.77 4.97
C LEU A 8 37.69 -6.19 4.07
N ASP A 9 37.96 -4.90 4.22
CA ASP A 9 39.06 -4.19 3.58
C ASP A 9 40.13 -3.89 4.65
N GLY A 10 41.19 -4.71 4.68
CA GLY A 10 42.20 -4.67 5.74
C GLY A 10 41.64 -5.02 7.12
N ASP A 11 41.33 -4.01 7.92
CA ASP A 11 40.72 -4.11 9.27
C ASP A 11 39.30 -3.51 9.35
N LYS A 12 38.79 -2.92 8.25
CA LYS A 12 37.50 -2.24 8.23
C LYS A 12 36.43 -3.10 7.57
N ARG A 13 35.31 -3.28 8.27
CA ARG A 13 34.11 -3.93 7.72
C ARG A 13 33.35 -2.93 6.86
N LEU A 14 33.16 -3.25 5.59
CA LEU A 14 32.39 -2.50 4.62
C LEU A 14 31.10 -3.25 4.31
N ILE A 15 29.97 -2.56 4.48
CA ILE A 15 28.65 -3.05 4.09
C ILE A 15 28.19 -2.18 2.94
N ASN A 16 28.13 -2.74 1.73
CA ASN A 16 27.70 -2.01 0.54
C ASN A 16 26.84 -2.91 -0.37
N GLN A 17 26.32 -2.31 -1.44
CA GLN A 17 25.49 -3.00 -2.43
C GLN A 17 26.21 -3.01 -3.77
N ILE A 18 26.15 -4.14 -4.48
CA ILE A 18 26.73 -4.28 -5.82
C ILE A 18 25.73 -4.94 -6.77
N GLU A 19 25.74 -4.50 -8.02
CA GLU A 19 24.96 -5.10 -9.08
C GLU A 19 25.75 -6.21 -9.78
N ALA A 20 25.22 -7.43 -9.72
CA ALA A 20 25.77 -8.60 -10.40
C ALA A 20 24.62 -9.44 -11.00
N ALA A 21 24.87 -10.16 -12.10
CA ALA A 21 23.86 -11.01 -12.72
C ALA A 21 23.73 -12.37 -12.02
N SER A 22 24.78 -12.81 -11.31
CA SER A 22 24.81 -14.07 -10.56
C SER A 22 25.62 -13.91 -9.26
N LEU A 23 25.42 -14.83 -8.30
CA LEU A 23 26.15 -14.88 -7.04
C LEU A 23 27.66 -15.07 -7.28
N SER A 24 28.04 -15.91 -8.25
CA SER A 24 29.44 -16.11 -8.66
C SER A 24 30.08 -14.87 -9.28
N GLU A 25 29.33 -14.10 -10.07
CA GLU A 25 29.82 -12.84 -10.66
C GLU A 25 29.97 -11.74 -9.58
N CYS A 26 29.13 -11.78 -8.54
CA CYS A 26 29.25 -10.91 -7.37
C CYS A 26 30.55 -11.21 -6.61
N GLU A 27 30.84 -12.48 -6.37
CA GLU A 27 32.06 -12.90 -5.68
C GLU A 27 33.32 -12.55 -6.48
N GLU A 28 33.33 -12.77 -7.80
CA GLU A 28 34.44 -12.40 -8.67
C GLU A 28 34.70 -10.88 -8.67
N LYS A 29 33.64 -10.05 -8.75
CA LYS A 29 33.77 -8.60 -8.65
C LYS A 29 34.34 -8.17 -7.30
N LEU A 30 33.88 -8.77 -6.20
CA LEU A 30 34.36 -8.44 -4.86
C LEU A 30 35.81 -8.87 -4.63
N LEU A 31 36.22 -10.02 -5.17
CA LEU A 31 37.60 -10.50 -5.14
C LEU A 31 38.50 -9.61 -6.01
N SER A 32 38.05 -9.17 -7.18
CA SER A 32 38.80 -8.24 -8.05
C SER A 32 39.02 -6.86 -7.42
N MET A 33 38.14 -6.46 -6.49
CA MET A 33 38.27 -5.25 -5.68
C MET A 33 39.18 -5.44 -4.45
N GLY A 34 39.80 -6.63 -4.27
CA GLY A 34 40.70 -6.93 -3.16
C GLY A 34 39.99 -7.15 -1.81
N LEU A 35 38.66 -7.28 -1.81
CA LEU A 35 37.85 -7.36 -0.61
C LEU A 35 37.67 -8.81 -0.15
N ARG A 36 37.86 -9.08 1.15
CA ARG A 36 37.57 -10.40 1.73
C ARG A 36 36.10 -10.53 2.07
N ILE A 37 35.40 -11.39 1.36
CA ILE A 37 33.96 -11.59 1.50
C ILE A 37 33.66 -12.32 2.81
N ILE A 38 32.79 -11.75 3.65
CA ILE A 38 32.29 -12.40 4.88
C ILE A 38 30.91 -12.99 4.63
N LYS A 39 30.04 -12.25 3.92
CA LYS A 39 28.66 -12.65 3.66
C LYS A 39 28.10 -11.93 2.44
N VAL A 40 27.46 -12.65 1.53
CA VAL A 40 26.74 -12.10 0.37
C VAL A 40 25.30 -12.59 0.43
N GLU A 41 24.35 -11.67 0.46
CA GLU A 41 22.92 -11.99 0.44
C GLU A 41 22.28 -11.33 -0.79
N PRO A 42 21.51 -12.08 -1.60
CA PRO A 42 20.70 -11.47 -2.64
C PRO A 42 19.65 -10.57 -1.98
N VAL A 43 19.60 -9.30 -2.39
CA VAL A 43 18.46 -8.45 -2.04
C VAL A 43 17.31 -8.89 -2.92
N SER A 44 16.59 -9.93 -2.50
CA SER A 44 15.32 -10.30 -3.09
C SER A 44 14.38 -9.10 -2.95
N LYS A 45 13.89 -8.56 -4.08
CA LYS A 45 12.88 -7.49 -4.11
C LYS A 45 11.50 -7.96 -3.60
N LEU A 46 11.43 -8.88 -2.65
CA LEU A 46 10.25 -9.07 -1.82
C LEU A 46 10.46 -8.27 -0.53
N ASN A 47 10.16 -6.98 -0.61
CA ASN A 47 9.98 -6.17 0.57
C ASN A 47 8.70 -6.65 1.26
N LEU A 48 8.83 -7.52 2.26
CA LEU A 48 7.73 -7.88 3.17
C LEU A 48 7.16 -6.64 3.89
N ASP A 49 7.93 -5.54 3.96
CA ASP A 49 7.45 -4.22 4.40
C ASP A 49 6.40 -3.60 3.46
N ASP A 50 6.34 -3.99 2.19
CA ASP A 50 5.34 -3.47 1.24
C ASP A 50 3.97 -4.14 1.43
N LEU A 51 3.92 -5.28 2.14
CA LEU A 51 2.67 -5.89 2.63
C LEU A 51 2.14 -5.19 3.89
N PHE A 52 3.00 -4.52 4.66
CA PHE A 52 2.63 -3.86 5.93
C PHE A 52 2.64 -2.33 5.88
N SER A 53 3.16 -1.72 4.80
CA SER A 53 2.97 -0.30 4.56
C SER A 53 1.50 -0.07 4.19
N LYS A 54 0.67 0.27 5.20
CA LYS A 54 -0.69 0.73 4.96
C LYS A 54 -0.62 2.02 4.14
N LYS A 55 -0.74 1.90 2.82
CA LYS A 55 -0.74 3.01 1.85
C LYS A 55 -1.82 4.05 2.20
N PHE A 56 -2.93 3.59 2.78
CA PHE A 56 -4.02 4.43 3.29
C PHE A 56 -4.21 4.19 4.79
N LYS A 57 -4.29 5.28 5.58
CA LYS A 57 -4.61 5.24 7.01
C LYS A 57 -6.11 5.11 7.21
N ASN A 58 -6.56 4.77 8.43
CA ASN A 58 -7.99 4.69 8.74
C ASN A 58 -8.73 6.00 8.46
N GLU A 59 -8.09 7.15 8.77
CA GLU A 59 -8.62 8.48 8.44
C GLU A 59 -8.82 8.67 6.93
N ASP A 60 -7.84 8.25 6.13
CA ASP A 60 -7.97 8.30 4.67
C ASP A 60 -9.09 7.40 4.16
N LEU A 61 -9.21 6.18 4.72
CA LEU A 61 -10.23 5.22 4.35
C LEU A 61 -11.64 5.73 4.66
N TYR A 62 -11.85 6.32 5.83
CA TYR A 62 -13.13 6.93 6.19
C TYR A 62 -13.51 8.03 5.20
N ILE A 63 -12.62 8.99 4.94
CA ILE A 63 -12.89 10.10 4.02
C ILE A 63 -13.17 9.58 2.60
N MET A 64 -12.35 8.63 2.15
CA MET A 64 -12.46 8.02 0.83
C MET A 64 -13.80 7.31 0.64
N PHE A 65 -14.20 6.46 1.59
CA PHE A 65 -15.48 5.73 1.51
C PHE A 65 -16.68 6.67 1.62
N TYR A 66 -16.60 7.71 2.46
CA TYR A 66 -17.65 8.72 2.56
C TYR A 66 -17.84 9.50 1.25
N GLN A 67 -16.74 9.97 0.66
CA GLN A 67 -16.77 10.67 -0.63
C GLN A 67 -17.31 9.77 -1.74
N LEU A 68 -16.86 8.51 -1.79
CA LEU A 68 -17.34 7.56 -2.78
C LEU A 68 -18.83 7.26 -2.59
N HIS A 69 -19.30 7.08 -1.35
CA HIS A 69 -20.72 6.95 -1.03
C HIS A 69 -21.53 8.14 -1.58
N ILE A 70 -21.11 9.38 -1.31
CA ILE A 70 -21.83 10.57 -1.80
C ILE A 70 -21.92 10.58 -3.33
N LEU A 71 -20.80 10.28 -4.01
CA LEU A 71 -20.74 10.29 -5.47
C LEU A 71 -21.65 9.22 -6.08
N ILE A 72 -21.59 7.99 -5.56
CA ILE A 72 -22.45 6.89 -6.02
C ILE A 72 -23.92 7.14 -5.69
N ASN A 73 -24.22 7.66 -4.50
CA ASN A 73 -25.58 8.02 -4.11
C ASN A 73 -26.15 9.15 -4.98
N SER A 74 -25.28 10.03 -5.50
CA SER A 74 -25.62 11.05 -6.49
C SER A 74 -25.83 10.49 -7.90
N LYS A 75 -25.89 9.16 -8.06
CA LYS A 75 -26.05 8.42 -9.33
C LYS A 75 -24.89 8.61 -10.30
N LEU A 76 -23.72 9.03 -9.80
CA LEU A 76 -22.52 9.01 -10.60
C LEU A 76 -22.08 7.56 -10.80
N ASN A 77 -21.60 7.22 -11.99
CA ASN A 77 -21.10 5.88 -12.25
C ASN A 77 -19.80 5.63 -11.44
N VAL A 78 -19.48 4.36 -11.20
CA VAL A 78 -18.31 3.97 -10.40
C VAL A 78 -16.99 4.48 -11.00
N PRO A 79 -16.72 4.34 -12.32
CA PRO A 79 -15.48 4.85 -12.91
C PRO A 79 -15.28 6.36 -12.70
N ASP A 80 -16.30 7.17 -12.98
CA ASP A 80 -16.23 8.63 -12.86
C ASP A 80 -16.12 9.05 -11.39
N ALA A 81 -16.70 8.26 -10.47
CA ALA A 81 -16.64 8.54 -9.05
C ALA A 81 -15.21 8.35 -8.54
N VAL A 82 -14.58 7.25 -8.94
CA VAL A 82 -13.17 6.97 -8.64
C VAL A 82 -12.24 7.99 -9.31
N LEU A 83 -12.52 8.42 -10.53
CA LEU A 83 -11.74 9.46 -11.20
C LEU A 83 -11.82 10.79 -10.45
N THR A 84 -13.02 11.21 -10.08
CA THR A 84 -13.28 12.42 -9.29
C THR A 84 -12.54 12.36 -7.96
N LEU A 85 -12.67 11.22 -7.26
CA LEU A 85 -11.98 10.95 -6.01
C LEU A 85 -10.46 11.06 -6.19
N SER A 86 -9.89 10.47 -7.25
CA SER A 86 -8.45 10.51 -7.52
C SER A 86 -7.87 11.92 -7.68
N ASN A 87 -8.69 12.88 -8.12
CA ASN A 87 -8.31 14.28 -8.26
C ASN A 87 -8.35 15.05 -6.92
N SER A 88 -9.07 14.54 -5.92
CA SER A 88 -9.11 15.12 -4.57
C SER A 88 -7.92 14.72 -3.70
N TYR A 89 -7.17 13.69 -4.08
CA TYR A 89 -5.97 13.25 -3.36
C TYR A 89 -4.69 13.75 -4.05
N GLU A 90 -3.59 13.79 -3.29
CA GLU A 90 -2.28 14.15 -3.81
C GLU A 90 -1.28 12.99 -3.78
N LYS A 91 -0.16 13.15 -4.49
CA LYS A 91 1.04 12.29 -4.43
C LYS A 91 0.73 10.82 -4.74
N GLN A 92 1.21 9.90 -3.90
CA GLN A 92 1.10 8.46 -4.12
C GLN A 92 -0.35 7.95 -4.07
N LYS A 93 -1.20 8.52 -3.21
CA LYS A 93 -2.61 8.12 -3.08
C LYS A 93 -3.39 8.39 -4.37
N ALA A 94 -3.18 9.56 -4.97
CA ALA A 94 -3.76 9.90 -6.27
C ALA A 94 -3.33 8.92 -7.36
N LYS A 95 -2.06 8.49 -7.35
CA LYS A 95 -1.54 7.50 -8.30
C LYS A 95 -2.25 6.15 -8.16
N HIS A 96 -2.42 5.66 -6.94
CA HIS A 96 -3.15 4.41 -6.68
C HIS A 96 -4.60 4.50 -7.15
N LEU A 97 -5.31 5.57 -6.81
CA LEU A 97 -6.70 5.75 -7.26
C LEU A 97 -6.83 5.90 -8.79
N LYS A 98 -5.85 6.51 -9.46
CA LYS A 98 -5.80 6.54 -10.94
C LYS A 98 -5.55 5.16 -11.54
N ASN A 99 -4.79 4.30 -10.88
CA ASN A 99 -4.63 2.92 -11.30
C ASN A 99 -5.91 2.11 -11.07
N VAL A 100 -6.61 2.32 -9.94
CA VAL A 100 -7.94 1.74 -9.69
C VAL A 100 -8.89 2.11 -10.83
N TYR A 101 -8.95 3.39 -11.21
CA TYR A 101 -9.75 3.85 -12.34
C TYR A 101 -9.41 3.11 -13.65
N LYS A 102 -8.12 2.96 -13.96
CA LYS A 102 -7.67 2.22 -15.15
C LYS A 102 -8.06 0.73 -15.10
N ASN A 103 -7.98 0.10 -13.93
CA ASN A 103 -8.37 -1.29 -13.75
C ASN A 103 -9.88 -1.47 -13.99
N ILE A 104 -10.70 -0.55 -13.47
CA ILE A 104 -12.15 -0.57 -13.69
C ILE A 104 -12.48 -0.41 -15.18
N LEU A 105 -11.81 0.52 -15.88
CA LEU A 105 -11.95 0.65 -17.34
C LEU A 105 -11.48 -0.61 -18.09
N GLY A 106 -10.53 -1.35 -17.52
CA GLY A 106 -10.05 -2.64 -18.02
C GLY A 106 -11.00 -3.83 -17.73
N GLY A 107 -12.12 -3.60 -17.06
CA GLY A 107 -13.15 -4.61 -16.77
C GLY A 107 -13.04 -5.28 -15.41
N PHE A 108 -12.12 -4.84 -14.54
CA PHE A 108 -12.09 -5.30 -13.15
C PHE A 108 -13.21 -4.66 -12.34
N THR A 109 -13.70 -5.37 -11.32
CA THR A 109 -14.64 -4.80 -10.34
C THR A 109 -13.96 -3.73 -9.47
N LEU A 110 -14.75 -2.90 -8.78
CA LEU A 110 -14.21 -1.92 -7.84
C LEU A 110 -13.45 -2.61 -6.72
N ALA A 111 -13.99 -3.69 -6.16
CA ALA A 111 -13.35 -4.47 -5.11
C ALA A 111 -11.97 -4.98 -5.54
N GLU A 112 -11.90 -5.69 -6.67
CA GLU A 112 -10.63 -6.22 -7.20
C GLU A 112 -9.63 -5.11 -7.50
N SER A 113 -10.09 -4.00 -8.06
CA SER A 113 -9.24 -2.86 -8.39
C SER A 113 -8.63 -2.22 -7.14
N LEU A 114 -9.40 -2.07 -6.06
CA LEU A 114 -8.92 -1.56 -4.78
C LEU A 114 -7.96 -2.53 -4.07
N GLY A 115 -8.23 -3.84 -4.15
CA GLY A 115 -7.37 -4.90 -3.63
C GLY A 115 -6.02 -4.94 -4.34
N ASN A 116 -6.01 -4.92 -5.69
CA ASN A 116 -4.79 -4.93 -6.50
C ASN A 116 -3.84 -3.78 -6.19
N GLU A 117 -4.37 -2.60 -5.85
CA GLU A 117 -3.55 -1.43 -5.50
C GLU A 117 -3.21 -1.36 -4.00
N ASN A 118 -3.69 -2.31 -3.19
CA ASN A 118 -3.60 -2.33 -1.72
C ASN A 118 -4.13 -1.02 -1.09
N VAL A 119 -5.25 -0.50 -1.61
CA VAL A 119 -5.87 0.74 -1.12
C VAL A 119 -6.55 0.49 0.22
N CYS A 120 -7.25 -0.63 0.36
CA CYS A 120 -7.97 -0.98 1.57
C CYS A 120 -7.61 -2.38 2.08
N PRO A 121 -7.87 -2.70 3.36
CA PRO A 121 -7.71 -4.05 3.88
C PRO A 121 -8.73 -5.02 3.26
N GLN A 122 -8.37 -6.31 3.20
CA GLN A 122 -9.22 -7.39 2.65
C GLN A 122 -10.67 -7.38 3.16
N PHE A 123 -10.90 -7.01 4.43
CA PHE A 123 -12.25 -6.91 4.98
C PHE A 123 -13.10 -5.89 4.20
N ALA A 124 -12.57 -4.71 3.92
CA ALA A 124 -13.28 -3.68 3.18
C ALA A 124 -13.48 -4.08 1.71
N GLU A 125 -12.47 -4.71 1.10
CA GLU A 125 -12.58 -5.27 -0.26
C GLU A 125 -13.73 -6.28 -0.37
N ASN A 126 -13.81 -7.24 0.55
CA ASN A 126 -14.86 -8.26 0.55
C ASN A 126 -16.25 -7.65 0.75
N MET A 127 -16.37 -6.64 1.62
CA MET A 127 -17.64 -5.91 1.80
C MET A 127 -18.05 -5.20 0.52
N ILE A 128 -17.13 -4.48 -0.13
CA ILE A 128 -17.39 -3.79 -1.40
C ILE A 128 -17.82 -4.79 -2.48
N LYS A 129 -17.16 -5.95 -2.56
CA LYS A 129 -17.54 -7.03 -3.49
C LYS A 129 -18.99 -7.48 -3.27
N ILE A 130 -19.39 -7.71 -2.03
CA ILE A 130 -20.79 -8.05 -1.69
C ILE A 130 -21.73 -6.91 -2.12
N GLY A 131 -21.32 -5.66 -1.91
CA GLY A 131 -22.08 -4.47 -2.31
C GLY A 131 -22.25 -4.33 -3.83
N GLU A 132 -21.23 -4.66 -4.60
CA GLU A 132 -21.28 -4.69 -6.07
C GLU A 132 -22.21 -5.81 -6.57
N GLU A 133 -22.07 -7.02 -6.04
CA GLU A 133 -22.88 -8.19 -6.44
C GLU A 133 -24.37 -8.01 -6.09
N SER A 134 -24.66 -7.39 -4.94
CA SER A 134 -26.02 -7.13 -4.47
C SER A 134 -26.60 -5.79 -4.93
N SER A 135 -25.87 -5.02 -5.74
CA SER A 135 -26.25 -3.64 -6.13
C SER A 135 -26.54 -2.70 -4.95
N SER A 136 -25.97 -2.99 -3.77
CA SER A 136 -26.11 -2.22 -2.54
C SER A 136 -24.84 -1.42 -2.19
N LEU A 137 -23.97 -1.22 -3.17
CA LEU A 137 -22.66 -0.56 -3.01
C LEU A 137 -22.72 0.76 -2.24
N SER A 138 -23.73 1.60 -2.48
CA SER A 138 -23.90 2.88 -1.78
C SER A 138 -24.01 2.69 -0.26
N LEU A 139 -24.83 1.72 0.19
CA LEU A 139 -25.02 1.41 1.60
C LEU A 139 -23.74 0.84 2.23
N ILE A 140 -23.08 -0.08 1.53
CA ILE A 140 -21.83 -0.68 2.01
C ILE A 140 -20.72 0.36 2.19
N LEU A 141 -20.62 1.33 1.27
CA LEU A 141 -19.64 2.42 1.38
C LEU A 141 -19.93 3.33 2.58
N GLU A 142 -21.20 3.57 2.89
CA GLU A 142 -21.62 4.31 4.08
C GLU A 142 -21.24 3.56 5.37
N GLU A 143 -21.54 2.26 5.45
CA GLU A 143 -21.19 1.42 6.59
C GLU A 143 -19.68 1.34 6.80
N LEU A 144 -18.91 1.18 5.72
CA LEU A 144 -17.44 1.19 5.78
C LEU A 144 -16.90 2.54 6.25
N SER A 145 -17.45 3.65 5.75
CA SER A 145 -17.10 4.99 6.21
C SER A 145 -17.30 5.12 7.72
N ASN A 146 -18.48 4.75 8.22
CA ASN A 146 -18.82 4.81 9.65
C ASN A 146 -17.90 3.91 10.48
N TYR A 147 -17.62 2.68 10.01
CA TYR A 147 -16.71 1.76 10.69
C TYR A 147 -15.30 2.34 10.85
N TYR A 148 -14.72 2.91 9.79
CA TYR A 148 -13.37 3.49 9.87
C TYR A 148 -13.32 4.79 10.65
N PHE A 149 -14.41 5.57 10.65
CA PHE A 149 -14.55 6.76 11.49
C PHE A 149 -14.53 6.41 12.98
N GLU A 150 -15.38 5.45 13.40
CA GLU A 150 -15.42 4.97 14.79
C GLU A 150 -14.08 4.38 15.23
N LYS A 151 -13.43 3.62 14.33
CA LYS A 151 -12.10 3.06 14.59
C LYS A 151 -11.04 4.13 14.82
N GLU A 152 -11.08 5.22 14.07
CA GLU A 152 -10.15 6.34 14.24
C GLU A 152 -10.44 7.15 15.52
N ILE A 153 -11.71 7.39 15.84
CA ILE A 153 -12.11 8.03 17.11
C ILE A 153 -11.65 7.19 18.30
N PHE A 154 -11.91 5.89 18.29
CA PHE A 154 -11.52 4.99 19.37
C PHE A 154 -10.01 5.01 19.59
N LYS A 155 -9.24 4.97 18.49
CA LYS A 155 -7.79 5.12 18.53
C LYS A 155 -7.39 6.44 19.18
N LYS A 156 -7.93 7.57 18.72
CA LYS A 156 -7.64 8.91 19.28
C LYS A 156 -7.98 9.00 20.78
N LYS A 157 -9.11 8.44 21.21
CA LYS A 157 -9.52 8.38 22.63
C LYS A 157 -8.52 7.60 23.49
N ILE A 158 -8.10 6.43 23.04
CA ILE A 158 -7.09 5.62 23.74
C ILE A 158 -5.79 6.41 23.90
N TYR A 159 -5.27 6.97 22.81
CA TYR A 159 -4.03 7.76 22.88
C TYR A 159 -4.19 8.95 23.81
N SER A 160 -5.30 9.68 23.75
CA SER A 160 -5.54 10.83 24.63
C SER A 160 -5.56 10.45 26.12
N ALA A 161 -6.10 9.28 26.46
CA ALA A 161 -6.11 8.78 27.84
C ALA A 161 -4.71 8.44 28.35
N PHE A 162 -3.82 7.96 27.46
CA PHE A 162 -2.43 7.67 27.80
C PHE A 162 -1.53 8.91 27.82
N THR A 163 -1.83 9.93 27.01
CA THR A 163 -1.04 11.17 26.95
C THR A 163 -1.45 12.22 27.97
N TYR A 164 -2.59 12.05 28.65
CA TYR A 164 -2.99 12.97 29.72
C TYR A 164 -2.24 12.59 31.01
N PRO A 165 -1.31 13.43 31.50
CA PRO A 165 -0.68 13.19 32.79
C PRO A 165 -1.69 13.53 33.89
N ILE A 166 -1.77 12.65 34.89
CA ILE A 166 -2.53 12.87 36.13
C ILE A 166 -1.83 13.95 36.96
#